data_AF-A0A7V7SVF5-F1
#
_entry.id   AF-A0A7V7SVF5-F1
#
_cell.length_a   1.000
_cell.length_b   1.000
_cell.length_c   1.000
_cell.angle_alpha   90.00
_cell.angle_beta   90.00
_cell.angle_gamma   90.00
#
_symmetry.space_group_name_H-M   'P 1'
#
loop_
_entity.id
_entity.type
_entity.pdbx_description
1 polymer ?
#
loop_
_entity_poly.entity_id
_entity_poly.type
_entity_poly.pdbx_seq_one_letter_code
_entity_poly.pdbx_strand_id
1 'polypeptide(L)'
;MLNFVLFGLTALLAHGEPQTGSDLQLHSISSGGMTRYYRIHVPPSYQAGVPTPLVLAYHGGGGNARQFADSSNLNDASDRHGFLLVYPEGTGILGGWPFFWVETWNAGGCCGWAQENDIDDVGFTRDMLDDIESKWSVDPKAVFATGHSNGGMMSYRLGIELSDRIVAIGPNATCLIFNQTPPTPIPVIAFHGKLDCNVPFQGGLGCGISGVSMTSQTDSLTPFIQVNQAQVPQTYEEQRGDAFRIEFPAPATGADIRYWWMRDHGHAWPGHGSAIGDPFNTDIDINEELWLFFDQHRRP
;
A
#
# COMPACT_ATOMS: atom_id res chain seq x y z
N MET A 1 -29.88 21.67 53.14
CA MET A 1 -29.62 20.23 52.95
C MET A 1 -30.19 19.83 51.61
N LEU A 2 -29.35 19.63 50.60
CA LEU A 2 -29.75 19.11 49.30
C LEU A 2 -28.78 17.97 48.97
N ASN A 3 -29.30 16.74 48.98
CA ASN A 3 -28.55 15.54 48.61
C ASN A 3 -28.52 15.42 47.09
N PHE A 4 -27.33 15.37 46.50
CA PHE A 4 -27.14 14.85 45.15
C PHE A 4 -26.53 13.45 45.25
N VAL A 5 -27.30 12.45 44.82
CA VAL A 5 -26.83 11.07 44.64
C VAL A 5 -26.17 10.99 43.27
N LEU A 6 -24.88 10.68 43.25
CA LEU A 6 -24.09 10.48 42.03
C LEU A 6 -24.22 9.00 41.62
N PHE A 7 -24.95 8.72 40.53
CA PHE A 7 -24.89 7.43 39.85
C PHE A 7 -23.74 7.46 38.84
N GLY A 8 -22.60 6.86 39.19
CA GLY A 8 -21.53 6.59 38.24
C GLY A 8 -21.89 5.36 37.41
N LEU A 9 -22.17 5.55 36.12
CA LEU A 9 -22.25 4.45 35.15
C LEU A 9 -20.84 3.91 34.90
N THR A 10 -20.61 2.65 35.27
CA THR A 10 -19.51 1.84 34.75
C THR A 10 -19.80 1.51 33.29
N ALA A 11 -19.00 2.04 32.36
CA ALA A 11 -19.00 1.58 30.98
C ALA A 11 -18.33 0.19 30.91
N LEU A 12 -19.11 -0.85 30.63
CA LEU A 12 -18.56 -2.13 30.18
C LEU A 12 -18.05 -1.94 28.75
N LEU A 13 -16.77 -2.28 28.51
CA LEU A 13 -16.22 -2.47 27.17
C LEU A 13 -16.82 -3.74 26.56
N ALA A 14 -17.92 -3.59 25.82
CA ALA A 14 -18.42 -4.65 24.96
C ALA A 14 -17.45 -4.83 23.80
N HIS A 15 -16.85 -6.02 23.69
CA HIS A 15 -16.09 -6.43 22.51
C HIS A 15 -17.13 -6.78 21.44
N GLY A 16 -17.51 -5.80 20.62
CA GLY A 16 -18.45 -6.01 19.52
C GLY A 16 -17.83 -6.89 18.44
N GLU A 17 -18.63 -7.81 17.88
CA GLU A 17 -18.21 -8.56 16.69
C GLU A 17 -17.90 -7.60 15.52
N PRO A 18 -16.87 -7.87 14.71
CA PRO A 18 -16.56 -7.06 13.54
C PRO A 18 -17.77 -6.98 12.60
N GLN A 19 -18.23 -5.77 12.30
CA GLN A 19 -19.34 -5.55 11.37
C GLN A 19 -18.88 -5.87 9.93
N THR A 20 -19.66 -6.61 9.15
CA THR A 20 -19.35 -6.92 7.74
C THR A 20 -20.12 -5.97 6.80
N GLY A 21 -19.46 -5.52 5.73
CA GLY A 21 -20.06 -4.68 4.67
C GLY A 21 -19.89 -3.16 4.85
N SER A 22 -19.61 -2.51 3.70
CA SER A 22 -19.50 -1.07 3.32
C SER A 22 -18.94 0.01 4.28
N ASP A 23 -18.81 -0.22 5.58
CA ASP A 23 -18.24 0.77 6.48
C ASP A 23 -16.76 0.49 6.74
N LEU A 24 -15.93 1.48 6.40
CA LEU A 24 -14.52 1.49 6.72
C LEU A 24 -14.37 1.73 8.23
N GLN A 25 -14.12 0.66 8.98
CA GLN A 25 -14.03 0.74 10.44
C GLN A 25 -12.76 1.47 10.84
N LEU A 26 -12.90 2.59 11.55
CA LEU A 26 -11.77 3.38 12.06
C LEU A 26 -11.25 2.77 13.37
N HIS A 27 -9.95 2.50 13.41
CA HIS A 27 -9.24 2.04 14.59
C HIS A 27 -8.08 2.97 14.91
N SER A 28 -7.66 2.95 16.17
CA SER A 28 -6.51 3.71 16.66
C SER A 28 -5.64 2.84 17.54
N ILE A 29 -4.33 3.00 17.42
CA ILE A 29 -3.32 2.34 18.25
C ILE A 29 -2.30 3.36 18.77
N SER A 30 -1.58 3.01 19.82
CA SER A 30 -0.40 3.76 20.26
C SER A 30 0.83 3.12 19.62
N SER A 31 1.57 3.87 18.81
CA SER A 31 2.80 3.40 18.16
C SER A 31 3.81 4.54 18.06
N GLY A 32 5.09 4.28 18.35
CA GLY A 32 6.13 5.31 18.34
C GLY A 32 5.88 6.50 19.27
N GLY A 33 5.08 6.31 20.34
CA GLY A 33 4.66 7.39 21.24
C GLY A 33 3.55 8.30 20.69
N MET A 34 2.95 7.96 19.54
CA MET A 34 1.87 8.70 18.91
C MET A 34 0.59 7.85 18.87
N THR A 35 -0.58 8.50 18.92
CA THR A 35 -1.83 7.85 18.49
C THR A 35 -1.85 7.82 16.97
N ARG A 36 -1.85 6.61 16.40
CA ARG A 36 -1.92 6.35 14.97
C ARG A 36 -3.26 5.72 14.63
N TYR A 37 -3.70 5.88 13.39
CA TYR A 37 -5.01 5.46 12.94
C TYR A 37 -4.91 4.58 11.69
N TYR A 38 -5.85 3.68 11.55
CA TYR A 38 -6.04 2.93 10.31
C TYR A 38 -7.53 2.63 10.12
N ARG A 39 -7.94 2.42 8.87
CA ARG A 39 -9.28 1.91 8.53
C ARG A 39 -9.18 0.49 8.02
N ILE A 40 -10.13 -0.36 8.40
CA ILE A 40 -10.25 -1.71 7.85
C ILE A 40 -11.59 -1.87 7.15
N HIS A 41 -11.53 -2.42 5.94
CA HIS A 41 -12.68 -2.94 5.20
C HIS A 41 -12.70 -4.47 5.38
N VAL A 42 -13.84 -4.99 5.83
CA VAL A 42 -14.04 -6.42 6.06
C VAL A 42 -14.98 -6.95 4.99
N PRO A 43 -14.53 -7.85 4.10
CA PRO A 43 -15.36 -8.33 3.01
C PRO A 43 -16.55 -9.16 3.55
N PRO A 44 -17.70 -9.17 2.85
CA PRO A 44 -18.87 -9.96 3.25
C PRO A 44 -18.60 -11.47 3.41
N SER A 45 -17.57 -11.98 2.75
CA SER A 45 -17.13 -13.38 2.82
C SER A 45 -16.29 -13.72 4.05
N TYR A 46 -15.86 -12.72 4.84
CA TYR A 46 -15.06 -12.94 6.05
C TYR A 46 -15.80 -13.82 7.07
N GLN A 47 -15.07 -14.78 7.63
CA GLN A 47 -15.56 -15.66 8.68
C GLN A 47 -14.51 -15.77 9.78
N ALA A 48 -14.89 -15.42 11.02
CA ALA A 48 -14.01 -15.57 12.17
C ALA A 48 -13.56 -17.05 12.32
N GLY A 49 -12.28 -17.25 12.59
CA GLY A 49 -11.64 -18.57 12.68
C GLY A 49 -11.13 -19.12 11.34
N VAL A 50 -11.45 -18.49 10.20
CA VAL A 50 -10.91 -18.86 8.89
C VAL A 50 -9.74 -17.95 8.56
N PRO A 51 -8.52 -18.49 8.32
CA PRO A 51 -7.37 -17.69 7.89
C PRO A 51 -7.70 -16.91 6.61
N THR A 52 -7.66 -15.58 6.69
CA THR A 52 -8.06 -14.67 5.62
C THR A 52 -6.86 -13.83 5.18
N PRO A 53 -6.55 -13.74 3.87
CA PRO A 53 -5.49 -12.88 3.35
C PRO A 53 -5.70 -11.41 3.76
N LEU A 54 -4.61 -10.67 3.93
CA LEU A 54 -4.62 -9.26 4.32
C LEU A 54 -3.83 -8.43 3.30
N VAL A 55 -4.44 -7.36 2.81
CA VAL A 55 -3.78 -6.35 1.96
C VAL A 55 -3.71 -5.03 2.71
N LEU A 56 -2.51 -4.48 2.84
CA LEU A 56 -2.26 -3.12 3.34
C LEU A 56 -2.18 -2.16 2.14
N ALA A 57 -2.97 -1.10 2.13
CA ALA A 57 -3.10 -0.16 1.03
C ALA A 57 -2.76 1.27 1.47
N TYR A 58 -1.57 1.74 1.09
CA TYR A 58 -1.03 3.04 1.51
C TYR A 58 -1.37 4.16 0.51
N HIS A 59 -1.99 5.22 1.02
CA HIS A 59 -2.33 6.40 0.22
C HIS A 59 -1.10 7.20 -0.23
N GLY A 60 -1.27 8.00 -1.29
CA GLY A 60 -0.24 8.94 -1.75
C GLY A 60 -0.04 10.13 -0.82
N GLY A 61 1.09 10.83 -0.97
CA GLY A 61 1.43 11.98 -0.11
C GLY A 61 0.42 13.12 -0.26
N GLY A 62 0.00 13.69 0.86
CA GLY A 62 -1.06 14.70 0.94
C GLY A 62 -2.49 14.14 0.86
N GLY A 63 -2.62 12.82 0.73
CA GLY A 63 -3.90 12.11 0.83
C GLY A 63 -4.24 11.70 2.26
N ASN A 64 -5.17 10.75 2.36
CA ASN A 64 -5.50 10.01 3.59
C ASN A 64 -6.14 8.66 3.23
N ALA A 65 -6.32 7.78 4.21
CA ALA A 65 -6.90 6.45 4.06
C ALA A 65 -8.30 6.48 3.44
N ARG A 66 -9.17 7.41 3.84
CA ARG A 66 -10.54 7.47 3.32
C ARG A 66 -10.55 7.87 1.84
N GLN A 67 -9.80 8.91 1.49
CA GLN A 67 -9.63 9.34 0.11
C GLN A 67 -9.12 8.19 -0.77
N PHE A 68 -8.11 7.46 -0.32
CA PHE A 68 -7.55 6.37 -1.12
C PHE A 68 -8.49 5.17 -1.24
N ALA A 69 -9.26 4.86 -0.19
CA ALA A 69 -10.32 3.86 -0.28
C ALA A 69 -11.37 4.24 -1.34
N ASP A 70 -11.84 5.49 -1.31
CA ASP A 70 -12.86 6.00 -2.24
C ASP A 70 -12.33 6.07 -3.70
N SER A 71 -11.04 6.37 -3.90
CA SER A 71 -10.46 6.53 -5.24
C SER A 71 -9.81 5.29 -5.84
N SER A 72 -9.44 4.29 -5.04
CA SER A 72 -8.77 3.07 -5.55
C SER A 72 -9.74 1.99 -6.00
N ASN A 73 -10.98 2.02 -5.49
CA ASN A 73 -11.98 0.97 -5.63
C ASN A 73 -11.51 -0.44 -5.16
N LEU A 74 -10.52 -0.50 -4.26
CA LEU A 74 -9.99 -1.76 -3.75
C LEU A 74 -11.01 -2.49 -2.84
N ASN A 75 -11.98 -1.79 -2.22
CA ASN A 75 -13.06 -2.40 -1.45
C ASN A 75 -13.88 -3.39 -2.30
N ASP A 76 -14.21 -3.03 -3.55
CA ASP A 76 -14.93 -3.92 -4.46
C ASP A 76 -14.10 -5.17 -4.78
N ALA A 77 -12.79 -5.03 -4.95
CA ALA A 77 -11.90 -6.17 -5.16
C ALA A 77 -11.81 -7.06 -3.91
N SER A 78 -11.73 -6.46 -2.72
CA SER A 78 -11.79 -7.17 -1.43
C SER A 78 -13.07 -7.97 -1.29
N ASP A 79 -14.22 -7.40 -1.65
CA ASP A 79 -15.51 -8.09 -1.60
C ASP A 79 -15.61 -9.25 -2.58
N ARG A 80 -15.10 -9.07 -3.81
CA ARG A 80 -15.08 -10.13 -4.84
C ARG A 80 -14.18 -11.30 -4.47
N HIS A 81 -13.04 -11.00 -3.85
CA HIS A 81 -11.94 -11.96 -3.70
C HIS A 81 -11.74 -12.47 -2.27
N GLY A 82 -12.36 -11.82 -1.28
CA GLY A 82 -12.40 -12.27 0.10
C GLY A 82 -11.09 -12.07 0.87
N PHE A 83 -10.47 -10.89 0.76
CA PHE A 83 -9.32 -10.50 1.58
C PHE A 83 -9.67 -9.35 2.51
N LEU A 84 -9.12 -9.33 3.73
CA LEU A 84 -9.14 -8.16 4.60
C LEU A 84 -8.32 -7.04 3.96
N LEU A 85 -8.83 -5.81 4.02
CA LEU A 85 -8.18 -4.66 3.39
C LEU A 85 -8.03 -3.54 4.40
N VAL A 86 -6.80 -3.06 4.57
CA VAL A 86 -6.46 -2.04 5.57
C VAL A 86 -5.86 -0.82 4.88
N TYR A 87 -6.37 0.35 5.24
CA TYR A 87 -5.91 1.65 4.81
C TYR A 87 -5.34 2.42 6.02
N PRO A 88 -4.01 2.43 6.20
CA PRO A 88 -3.38 3.16 7.30
C PRO A 88 -3.42 4.68 7.06
N GLU A 89 -3.53 5.48 8.12
CA GLU A 89 -3.39 6.95 8.04
C GLU A 89 -1.90 7.33 8.18
N GLY A 90 -1.46 8.23 7.31
CA GLY A 90 -0.12 8.78 7.36
C GLY A 90 0.06 9.74 8.53
N THR A 91 1.23 10.38 8.60
CA THR A 91 1.46 11.45 9.57
C THR A 91 1.76 12.77 8.85
N GLY A 92 1.35 13.85 9.49
CA GLY A 92 1.53 15.16 8.90
C GLY A 92 1.08 16.29 9.82
N ILE A 93 1.26 17.49 9.29
CA ILE A 93 0.81 18.73 9.91
C ILE A 93 -0.32 19.33 9.08
N LEU A 94 -1.02 20.29 9.68
CA LEU A 94 -1.86 21.23 8.94
C LEU A 94 -0.98 21.97 7.91
N GLY A 95 -1.16 21.65 6.64
CA GLY A 95 -0.58 22.37 5.51
C GLY A 95 -1.29 23.71 5.28
N GLY A 96 -0.58 24.65 4.67
CA GLY A 96 -1.02 26.02 4.39
C GLY A 96 -2.29 26.13 3.53
N TRP A 97 -2.74 27.38 3.36
CA TRP A 97 -4.13 27.74 3.08
C TRP A 97 -4.75 27.13 1.79
N PRO A 98 -6.05 26.76 1.83
CA PRO A 98 -6.95 26.81 2.98
C PRO A 98 -6.98 25.50 3.79
N PHE A 99 -5.89 25.19 4.50
CA PHE A 99 -5.81 24.21 5.58
C PHE A 99 -6.20 22.77 5.19
N PHE A 100 -5.25 22.03 4.65
CA PHE A 100 -5.38 20.59 4.47
C PHE A 100 -4.38 19.87 5.36
N TRP A 101 -4.82 18.85 6.09
CA TRP A 101 -3.89 17.89 6.69
C TRP A 101 -3.15 17.19 5.56
N VAL A 102 -1.83 17.36 5.49
CA VAL A 102 -1.00 16.73 4.45
C VAL A 102 -0.33 15.53 5.09
N GLU A 103 -0.96 14.38 4.98
CA GLU A 103 -0.41 13.14 5.53
C GLU A 103 0.59 12.53 4.56
N THR A 104 1.69 12.03 5.11
CA THR A 104 2.81 11.46 4.38
C THR A 104 3.36 10.24 5.11
N TRP A 105 4.18 9.48 4.41
CA TRP A 105 4.92 8.34 4.91
C TRP A 105 6.42 8.64 4.87
N ASN A 106 7.12 8.23 5.93
CA ASN A 106 8.56 8.10 5.90
C ASN A 106 8.94 6.84 5.12
N ALA A 107 9.14 6.97 3.80
CA ALA A 107 9.65 5.90 2.96
C ALA A 107 11.19 5.96 2.82
N GLY A 108 11.89 6.61 3.74
CA GLY A 108 13.35 6.70 3.81
C GLY A 108 13.92 7.91 3.07
N GLY A 109 13.72 8.00 1.76
CA GLY A 109 14.24 9.10 0.92
C GLY A 109 13.21 10.19 0.58
N CYS A 110 11.95 9.95 0.91
CA CYS A 110 10.82 10.82 0.65
C CYS A 110 9.63 10.34 1.52
N CYS A 111 8.64 11.14 1.91
CA CYS A 111 8.43 12.52 1.53
C CYS A 111 7.89 13.33 2.71
N GLY A 112 8.13 14.64 2.68
CA GLY A 112 7.45 15.61 3.53
C GLY A 112 7.63 15.36 5.03
N TRP A 113 6.63 15.75 5.80
CA TRP A 113 6.75 15.87 7.26
C TRP A 113 7.15 14.55 7.93
N ALA A 114 6.58 13.42 7.52
CA ALA A 114 6.89 12.12 8.10
C ALA A 114 8.36 11.74 7.93
N GLN A 115 8.91 11.95 6.73
CA GLN A 115 10.32 11.69 6.45
C GLN A 115 11.23 12.72 7.14
N GLU A 116 10.87 14.01 7.14
CA GLU A 116 11.65 15.09 7.77
C GLU A 116 11.76 14.95 9.30
N ASN A 117 10.78 14.29 9.93
CA ASN A 117 10.73 14.08 11.38
C ASN A 117 11.06 12.64 11.79
N ASP A 118 11.59 11.84 10.85
CA ASP A 118 12.00 10.45 11.07
C ASP A 118 10.91 9.59 11.74
N ILE A 119 9.67 9.71 11.25
CA ILE A 119 8.55 8.94 11.77
C ILE A 119 8.78 7.46 11.47
N ASP A 120 8.62 6.61 12.48
CA ASP A 120 8.79 5.16 12.33
C ASP A 120 7.52 4.50 11.76
N ASP A 121 7.31 4.67 10.45
CA ASP A 121 6.16 4.08 9.76
C ASP A 121 6.28 2.56 9.54
N VAL A 122 7.50 2.01 9.57
CA VAL A 122 7.72 0.55 9.55
C VAL A 122 7.31 -0.06 10.89
N GLY A 123 7.71 0.56 12.01
CA GLY A 123 7.28 0.18 13.35
C GLY A 123 5.77 0.31 13.53
N PHE A 124 5.17 1.41 13.06
CA PHE A 124 3.72 1.56 13.03
C PHE A 124 3.03 0.43 12.25
N THR A 125 3.55 0.06 11.09
CA THR A 125 2.98 -1.04 10.30
C THR A 125 3.04 -2.37 11.06
N ARG A 126 4.14 -2.64 11.76
CA ARG A 126 4.29 -3.84 12.59
C ARG A 126 3.28 -3.85 13.75
N ASP A 127 3.19 -2.75 14.51
CA ASP A 127 2.25 -2.62 15.63
C ASP A 127 0.80 -2.74 15.17
N MET A 128 0.48 -2.18 14.00
CA MET A 128 -0.84 -2.29 13.38
C MET A 128 -1.16 -3.72 12.97
N LEU A 129 -0.23 -4.45 12.38
CA LEU A 129 -0.43 -5.87 12.05
C LEU A 129 -0.70 -6.70 13.32
N ASP A 130 0.03 -6.45 14.40
CA ASP A 130 -0.16 -7.14 15.69
C ASP A 130 -1.55 -6.83 16.28
N ASP A 131 -1.99 -5.58 16.21
CA ASP A 131 -3.34 -5.17 16.64
C ASP A 131 -4.44 -5.81 15.78
N ILE A 132 -4.26 -5.90 14.46
CA ILE A 132 -5.19 -6.57 13.54
C ILE A 132 -5.27 -8.07 13.82
N GLU A 133 -4.12 -8.75 13.93
CA GLU A 133 -4.07 -10.20 14.19
C GLU A 133 -4.71 -10.58 15.54
N SER A 134 -4.77 -9.64 16.50
CA SER A 134 -5.46 -9.85 17.78
C SER A 134 -6.99 -9.81 17.68
N LYS A 135 -7.54 -9.26 16.58
CA LYS A 135 -8.98 -8.98 16.40
C LYS A 135 -9.61 -9.71 15.21
N TRP A 136 -8.84 -10.00 14.16
CA TRP A 136 -9.30 -10.68 12.95
C TRP A 136 -8.46 -11.92 12.64
N SER A 137 -9.08 -12.90 11.97
CA SER A 137 -8.43 -14.13 11.54
C SER A 137 -7.60 -13.92 10.28
N VAL A 138 -6.45 -13.27 10.43
CA VAL A 138 -5.48 -13.05 9.34
C VAL A 138 -4.72 -14.34 9.05
N ASP A 139 -4.49 -14.63 7.77
CA ASP A 139 -3.52 -15.63 7.32
C ASP A 139 -2.11 -15.01 7.32
N PRO A 140 -1.21 -15.37 8.26
CA PRO A 140 0.14 -14.81 8.33
C PRO A 140 1.00 -15.21 7.13
N LYS A 141 0.54 -16.16 6.29
CA LYS A 141 1.21 -16.56 5.05
C LYS A 141 0.76 -15.76 3.84
N ALA A 142 -0.19 -14.83 4.00
CA ALA A 142 -0.80 -14.05 2.93
C ALA A 142 -1.05 -12.59 3.36
N VAL A 143 0.01 -11.92 3.81
CA VAL A 143 0.01 -10.48 4.13
C VAL A 143 0.77 -9.72 3.04
N PHE A 144 0.09 -8.79 2.39
CA PHE A 144 0.58 -8.07 1.21
C PHE A 144 0.56 -6.56 1.44
N ALA A 145 1.40 -5.82 0.73
CA ALA A 145 1.40 -4.36 0.79
C ALA A 145 1.39 -3.73 -0.60
N THR A 146 0.49 -2.78 -0.83
CA THR A 146 0.39 -1.97 -2.05
C THR A 146 0.26 -0.50 -1.66
N GLY A 147 0.47 0.39 -2.62
CA GLY A 147 0.25 1.81 -2.39
C GLY A 147 0.54 2.64 -3.62
N HIS A 148 0.10 3.89 -3.57
CA HIS A 148 0.27 4.86 -4.65
C HIS A 148 1.30 5.92 -4.28
N SER A 149 2.17 6.33 -5.20
CA SER A 149 3.09 7.47 -5.00
C SER A 149 3.97 7.27 -3.75
N ASN A 150 3.95 8.20 -2.77
CA ASN A 150 4.63 8.05 -1.48
C ASN A 150 4.21 6.78 -0.71
N GLY A 151 2.93 6.36 -0.77
CA GLY A 151 2.49 5.07 -0.23
C GLY A 151 3.03 3.86 -1.01
N GLY A 152 3.29 4.01 -2.31
CA GLY A 152 4.02 3.02 -3.11
C GLY A 152 5.49 2.93 -2.72
N MET A 153 6.12 4.06 -2.36
CA MET A 153 7.49 4.05 -1.80
C MET A 153 7.50 3.32 -0.46
N MET A 154 6.45 3.51 0.35
CA MET A 154 6.28 2.76 1.60
C MET A 154 6.10 1.27 1.34
N SER A 155 5.33 0.86 0.31
CA SER A 155 5.21 -0.54 -0.12
C SER A 155 6.58 -1.16 -0.43
N TYR A 156 7.46 -0.47 -1.17
CA TYR A 156 8.85 -0.91 -1.35
C TYR A 156 9.61 -1.04 -0.03
N ARG A 157 9.50 -0.04 0.86
CA ARG A 157 10.18 -0.05 2.16
C ARG A 157 9.75 -1.23 3.02
N LEU A 158 8.46 -1.52 3.07
CA LEU A 158 7.90 -2.65 3.82
C LEU A 158 8.36 -3.99 3.25
N GLY A 159 8.48 -4.11 1.92
CA GLY A 159 9.03 -5.32 1.30
C GLY A 159 10.49 -5.59 1.69
N ILE A 160 11.25 -4.56 2.08
CA ILE A 160 12.65 -4.68 2.51
C ILE A 160 12.75 -4.85 4.03
N GLU A 161 12.18 -3.93 4.81
CA GLU A 161 12.39 -3.83 6.26
C GLU A 161 11.38 -4.65 7.08
N LEU A 162 10.28 -5.09 6.46
CA LEU A 162 9.22 -5.89 7.09
C LEU A 162 9.01 -7.22 6.33
N SER A 163 10.06 -7.72 5.68
CA SER A 163 10.03 -8.97 4.90
C SER A 163 9.82 -10.23 5.76
N ASP A 164 9.81 -10.12 7.10
CA ASP A 164 9.40 -11.18 8.02
C ASP A 164 7.87 -11.27 8.17
N ARG A 165 7.11 -10.27 7.72
CA ARG A 165 5.64 -10.25 7.74
C ARG A 165 5.02 -10.12 6.36
N ILE A 166 5.58 -9.28 5.50
CA ILE A 166 5.08 -9.05 4.14
C ILE A 166 5.55 -10.15 3.19
N VAL A 167 4.62 -10.67 2.39
CA VAL A 167 4.82 -11.82 1.50
C VAL A 167 5.09 -11.37 0.06
N ALA A 168 4.39 -10.34 -0.40
CA ALA A 168 4.59 -9.73 -1.70
C ALA A 168 4.17 -8.26 -1.67
N ILE A 169 4.69 -7.47 -2.61
CA ILE A 169 4.42 -6.04 -2.70
C ILE A 169 3.90 -5.62 -4.07
N GLY A 170 3.07 -4.58 -4.07
CA GLY A 170 2.38 -4.06 -5.26
C GLY A 170 2.51 -2.55 -5.42
N PRO A 171 3.71 -1.98 -5.63
CA PRO A 171 3.89 -0.52 -5.72
C PRO A 171 3.33 0.06 -7.03
N ASN A 172 2.64 1.21 -6.95
CA ASN A 172 2.12 1.94 -8.11
C ASN A 172 2.57 3.40 -8.17
N ALA A 173 2.87 3.89 -9.37
CA ALA A 173 3.21 5.28 -9.68
C ALA A 173 4.31 5.84 -8.75
N THR A 174 5.38 5.07 -8.59
CA THR A 174 6.39 5.30 -7.55
C THR A 174 7.76 4.78 -7.94
N CYS A 175 8.75 4.87 -7.06
CA CYS A 175 10.08 4.30 -7.26
C CYS A 175 10.68 3.86 -5.91
N LEU A 176 11.72 3.02 -5.95
CA LEU A 176 12.52 2.74 -4.77
C LEU A 176 13.39 3.96 -4.46
N ILE A 177 13.02 4.70 -3.41
CA ILE A 177 13.56 6.04 -3.12
C ILE A 177 14.75 6.03 -2.15
N PHE A 178 15.22 4.86 -1.72
CA PHE A 178 16.37 4.72 -0.84
C PHE A 178 17.17 3.46 -1.20
N ASN A 179 18.48 3.51 -0.95
CA ASN A 179 19.41 2.49 -1.43
C ASN A 179 19.55 1.33 -0.43
N GLN A 180 18.56 0.44 -0.42
CA GLN A 180 18.62 -0.83 0.32
C GLN A 180 18.17 -1.99 -0.56
N THR A 181 18.71 -3.16 -0.24
CA THR A 181 18.42 -4.42 -0.91
C THR A 181 17.56 -5.29 0.01
N PRO A 182 16.50 -5.94 -0.48
CA PRO A 182 15.71 -6.88 0.33
C PRO A 182 16.62 -7.94 0.99
N PRO A 183 16.45 -8.26 2.28
CA PRO A 183 17.28 -9.26 2.95
C PRO A 183 16.95 -10.69 2.51
N THR A 184 15.76 -10.89 1.91
CA THR A 184 15.25 -12.17 1.44
C THR A 184 14.49 -11.97 0.12
N PRO A 185 14.37 -13.01 -0.73
CA PRO A 185 13.52 -12.96 -1.91
C PRO A 185 12.08 -12.55 -1.58
N ILE A 186 11.51 -11.64 -2.36
CA ILE A 186 10.13 -11.18 -2.20
C ILE A 186 9.48 -10.89 -3.57
N PRO A 187 8.34 -11.52 -3.91
CA PRO A 187 7.61 -11.22 -5.13
C PRO A 187 7.18 -9.75 -5.22
N VAL A 188 7.23 -9.18 -6.43
CA VAL A 188 6.86 -7.78 -6.71
C VAL A 188 5.98 -7.68 -7.94
N ILE A 189 4.84 -6.98 -7.85
CA ILE A 189 4.10 -6.52 -9.02
C ILE A 189 4.06 -4.98 -9.07
N ALA A 190 4.82 -4.39 -9.98
CA ALA A 190 4.95 -2.93 -10.07
C ALA A 190 4.13 -2.35 -11.23
N PHE A 191 3.64 -1.13 -11.06
CA PHE A 191 2.83 -0.41 -12.05
C PHE A 191 3.34 1.02 -12.23
N HIS A 192 3.56 1.46 -13.48
CA HIS A 192 4.00 2.84 -13.72
C HIS A 192 3.55 3.43 -15.05
N GLY A 193 3.24 4.72 -15.05
CA GLY A 193 2.88 5.47 -16.25
C GLY A 193 4.07 6.10 -16.95
N LYS A 194 4.10 6.09 -18.28
CA LYS A 194 5.16 6.75 -19.07
C LYS A 194 5.04 8.28 -19.03
N LEU A 195 3.84 8.80 -18.83
CA LEU A 195 3.54 10.24 -18.75
C LEU A 195 3.57 10.76 -17.31
N ASP A 196 3.89 9.92 -16.32
CA ASP A 196 4.01 10.34 -14.93
C ASP A 196 5.12 11.38 -14.81
N CYS A 197 4.74 12.64 -14.58
CA CYS A 197 5.71 13.71 -14.38
C CYS A 197 6.12 13.84 -12.90
N ASN A 198 5.33 13.33 -11.95
CA ASN A 198 5.62 13.44 -10.52
C ASN A 198 6.77 12.51 -10.13
N VAL A 199 6.71 11.27 -10.62
CA VAL A 199 7.78 10.27 -10.53
C VAL A 199 8.17 9.87 -11.94
N PRO A 200 9.13 10.58 -12.57
CA PRO A 200 9.48 10.35 -13.96
C PRO A 200 9.89 8.91 -14.24
N PHE A 201 9.40 8.34 -15.34
CA PHE A 201 9.69 6.96 -15.73
C PHE A 201 11.21 6.66 -15.78
N GLN A 202 12.01 7.61 -16.28
CA GLN A 202 13.47 7.47 -16.40
C GLN A 202 14.23 7.93 -15.14
N GLY A 203 13.53 8.25 -14.06
CA GLY A 203 14.11 8.88 -12.88
C GLY A 203 14.45 10.36 -13.10
N GLY A 204 15.08 10.95 -12.08
CA GLY A 204 15.42 12.39 -12.05
C GLY A 204 14.37 13.22 -11.30
N LEU A 205 14.47 14.54 -11.46
CA LEU A 205 13.56 15.49 -10.82
C LEU A 205 12.20 15.47 -11.51
N GLY A 206 11.15 15.21 -10.73
CA GLY A 206 9.76 15.31 -11.19
C GLY A 206 9.21 16.74 -11.19
N CYS A 207 8.00 16.88 -11.74
CA CYS A 207 7.17 18.08 -11.71
C CYS A 207 6.46 18.29 -10.35
N GLY A 208 6.45 17.27 -9.50
CA GLY A 208 5.76 17.26 -8.22
C GLY A 208 6.45 18.09 -7.14
N ILE A 209 5.77 18.27 -6.01
CA ILE A 209 6.24 19.11 -4.89
C ILE A 209 7.29 18.43 -4.00
N SER A 210 7.65 17.18 -4.26
CA SER A 210 8.61 16.44 -3.43
C SER A 210 10.00 17.06 -3.47
N GLY A 211 10.42 17.64 -4.60
CA GLY A 211 11.76 18.20 -4.79
C GLY A 211 12.89 17.15 -4.72
N VAL A 212 12.55 15.86 -4.70
CA VAL A 212 13.51 14.75 -4.62
C VAL A 212 13.81 14.20 -6.01
N SER A 213 15.08 13.88 -6.26
CA SER A 213 15.48 13.17 -7.48
C SER A 213 15.11 11.70 -7.36
N MET A 214 14.24 11.22 -8.25
CA MET A 214 13.67 9.88 -8.22
C MET A 214 14.59 8.86 -8.90
N THR A 215 14.55 7.62 -8.42
CA THR A 215 15.18 6.47 -9.08
C THR A 215 14.37 6.10 -10.33
N SER A 216 15.03 5.62 -11.40
CA SER A 216 14.31 5.13 -12.58
C SER A 216 13.49 3.87 -12.24
N GLN A 217 12.49 3.56 -13.07
CA GLN A 217 11.68 2.36 -12.86
C GLN A 217 12.52 1.08 -12.97
N THR A 218 13.45 1.03 -13.93
CA THR A 218 14.37 -0.09 -14.10
C THR A 218 15.31 -0.24 -12.92
N ASP A 219 15.89 0.86 -12.43
CA ASP A 219 16.80 0.82 -11.28
C ASP A 219 16.06 0.46 -9.98
N SER A 220 14.79 0.85 -9.86
CA SER A 220 13.95 0.52 -8.69
C SER A 220 13.72 -0.99 -8.55
N LEU A 221 13.59 -1.71 -9.67
CA LEU A 221 13.40 -3.16 -9.66
C LEU A 221 14.72 -3.95 -9.55
N THR A 222 15.86 -3.32 -9.82
CA THR A 222 17.16 -4.00 -9.89
C THR A 222 17.54 -4.75 -8.60
N PRO A 223 17.37 -4.18 -7.38
CA PRO A 223 17.66 -4.92 -6.15
C PRO A 223 16.80 -6.18 -5.97
N PHE A 224 15.53 -6.12 -6.37
CA PHE A 224 14.60 -7.25 -6.29
C PHE A 224 14.97 -8.33 -7.31
N ILE A 225 15.27 -7.95 -8.56
CA ILE A 225 15.73 -8.89 -9.59
C ILE A 225 16.95 -9.68 -9.10
N GLN A 226 17.90 -9.01 -8.47
CA GLN A 226 19.12 -9.62 -7.95
C GLN A 226 18.85 -10.61 -6.80
N VAL A 227 18.12 -10.18 -5.77
CA VAL A 227 17.84 -11.00 -4.58
C VAL A 227 16.93 -12.17 -4.92
N ASN A 228 15.91 -11.94 -5.75
CA ASN A 228 14.98 -12.97 -6.16
C ASN A 228 15.63 -13.99 -7.11
N GLN A 229 16.82 -13.71 -7.64
CA GLN A 229 17.45 -14.48 -8.71
C GLN A 229 16.52 -14.58 -9.94
N ALA A 230 15.83 -13.49 -10.22
CA ALA A 230 14.86 -13.42 -11.30
C ALA A 230 15.58 -13.33 -12.66
N GLN A 231 15.03 -14.02 -13.65
CA GLN A 231 15.57 -14.06 -15.00
C GLN A 231 15.12 -12.82 -15.77
N VAL A 232 16.07 -12.12 -16.41
CA VAL A 232 15.74 -10.96 -17.24
C VAL A 232 15.09 -11.43 -18.54
N PRO A 233 13.83 -11.05 -18.81
CA PRO A 233 13.10 -11.52 -19.98
C PRO A 233 13.68 -10.91 -21.27
N GLN A 234 13.53 -11.65 -22.37
CA GLN A 234 13.97 -11.20 -23.70
C GLN A 234 12.88 -10.43 -24.47
N THR A 235 11.61 -10.54 -24.04
CA THR A 235 10.44 -9.95 -24.71
C THR A 235 9.38 -9.49 -23.71
N TYR A 236 8.48 -8.59 -24.13
CA TYR A 236 7.23 -8.33 -23.41
C TYR A 236 6.36 -9.59 -23.44
N GLU A 237 5.71 -9.89 -22.33
CA GLU A 237 4.84 -11.06 -22.24
C GLU A 237 3.42 -10.77 -22.67
N GLU A 238 2.95 -9.56 -22.36
CA GLU A 238 1.56 -9.20 -22.59
C GLU A 238 1.42 -7.73 -22.98
N GLN A 239 0.48 -7.46 -23.88
CA GLN A 239 0.03 -6.12 -24.22
C GLN A 239 -1.49 -6.09 -24.21
N ARG A 240 -2.06 -5.12 -23.48
CA ARG A 240 -3.49 -4.79 -23.53
C ARG A 240 -3.59 -3.30 -23.85
N GLY A 241 -4.02 -2.96 -25.06
CA GLY A 241 -4.04 -1.58 -25.52
C GLY A 241 -2.66 -0.91 -25.39
N ASP A 242 -2.59 0.11 -24.54
CA ASP A 242 -1.39 0.88 -24.22
C ASP A 242 -0.72 0.47 -22.89
N ALA A 243 -1.18 -0.63 -22.28
CA ALA A 243 -0.53 -1.29 -21.14
C ALA A 243 0.32 -2.48 -21.58
N PHE A 244 1.54 -2.58 -21.05
CA PHE A 244 2.53 -3.60 -21.40
C PHE A 244 3.05 -4.27 -20.14
N ARG A 245 3.00 -5.61 -20.09
CA ARG A 245 3.56 -6.39 -18.98
C ARG A 245 4.89 -7.03 -19.36
N ILE A 246 5.82 -6.94 -18.43
CA ILE A 246 7.08 -7.68 -18.42
C ILE A 246 7.06 -8.59 -17.18
N GLU A 247 7.47 -9.84 -17.32
CA GLU A 247 7.62 -10.76 -16.19
C GLU A 247 9.07 -11.22 -16.08
N PHE A 248 9.57 -11.33 -14.84
CA PHE A 248 10.89 -11.81 -14.51
C PHE A 248 10.71 -13.09 -13.68
N PRO A 249 10.70 -14.28 -14.31
CA PRO A 249 10.51 -15.53 -13.61
C PRO A 249 11.64 -15.81 -12.63
N ALA A 250 11.31 -16.34 -11.45
CA ALA A 250 12.28 -16.65 -10.40
C ALA A 250 12.13 -18.10 -9.88
N PRO A 251 12.35 -19.14 -10.72
CA PRO A 251 12.03 -20.52 -10.36
C PRO A 251 12.82 -21.08 -9.17
N ALA A 252 13.97 -20.47 -8.84
CA ALA A 252 14.78 -20.89 -7.69
C ALA A 252 14.21 -20.43 -6.34
N THR A 253 13.49 -19.30 -6.33
CA THR A 253 13.02 -18.64 -5.10
C THR A 253 11.50 -18.58 -5.00
N GLY A 254 10.78 -18.69 -6.13
CA GLY A 254 9.34 -18.47 -6.22
C GLY A 254 8.93 -17.00 -6.09
N ALA A 255 9.89 -16.07 -6.15
CA ALA A 255 9.68 -14.63 -5.99
C ALA A 255 9.76 -13.93 -7.35
N ASP A 256 8.88 -14.27 -8.30
CA ASP A 256 8.84 -13.59 -9.59
C ASP A 256 8.45 -12.12 -9.46
N ILE A 257 8.78 -11.37 -10.52
CA ILE A 257 8.46 -9.94 -10.61
C ILE A 257 7.60 -9.73 -11.84
N ARG A 258 6.47 -9.04 -11.69
CA ARG A 258 5.67 -8.51 -12.80
C ARG A 258 5.80 -7.00 -12.84
N TYR A 259 5.92 -6.43 -14.03
CA TYR A 259 5.96 -5.00 -14.23
C TYR A 259 5.05 -4.57 -15.35
N TRP A 260 4.01 -3.82 -15.00
CA TRP A 260 3.14 -3.13 -15.92
C TRP A 260 3.63 -1.71 -16.14
N TRP A 261 3.95 -1.36 -17.38
CA TRP A 261 4.10 0.03 -17.77
C TRP A 261 3.06 0.42 -18.81
N MET A 262 2.58 1.66 -18.72
CA MET A 262 1.49 2.14 -19.56
C MET A 262 1.94 3.39 -20.32
N ARG A 263 1.74 3.40 -21.65
CA ARG A 263 2.18 4.49 -22.53
C ARG A 263 1.42 5.78 -22.26
N ASP A 264 0.09 5.71 -22.18
CA ASP A 264 -0.79 6.87 -22.03
C ASP A 264 -1.36 6.96 -20.60
N HIS A 265 -0.46 6.86 -19.62
CA HIS A 265 -0.78 6.91 -18.19
C HIS A 265 0.16 7.86 -17.46
N GLY A 266 -0.41 8.74 -16.64
CA GLY A 266 0.30 9.68 -15.77
C GLY A 266 0.41 9.16 -14.34
N HIS A 267 0.39 10.07 -13.36
CA HIS A 267 0.46 9.75 -11.93
C HIS A 267 -0.92 9.38 -11.37
N ALA A 268 -1.42 8.19 -11.72
CA ALA A 268 -2.76 7.76 -11.36
C ALA A 268 -2.84 6.30 -10.90
N TRP A 269 -4.06 5.86 -10.54
CA TRP A 269 -4.39 4.47 -10.24
C TRP A 269 -5.03 3.83 -11.50
N PRO A 270 -4.39 2.87 -12.17
CA PRO A 270 -4.93 2.27 -13.40
C PRO A 270 -6.32 1.66 -13.18
N GLY A 271 -7.24 1.85 -14.13
CA GLY A 271 -8.62 1.35 -14.06
C GLY A 271 -9.59 2.17 -13.21
N HIS A 272 -9.13 2.84 -12.14
CA HIS A 272 -10.01 3.52 -11.16
C HIS A 272 -9.64 4.97 -10.84
N GLY A 273 -8.83 5.62 -11.69
CA GLY A 273 -8.37 7.01 -11.48
C GLY A 273 -9.48 8.07 -11.47
N SER A 274 -9.15 9.27 -10.99
CA SER A 274 -10.08 10.41 -11.00
C SER A 274 -10.01 11.17 -12.33
N ALA A 275 -11.16 11.56 -12.87
CA ALA A 275 -11.26 12.39 -14.09
C ALA A 275 -10.66 13.80 -13.95
N ILE A 276 -10.36 14.25 -12.72
CA ILE A 276 -9.73 15.55 -12.41
C ILE A 276 -8.21 15.39 -12.22
N GLY A 277 -7.70 14.15 -12.12
CA GLY A 277 -6.28 13.84 -11.97
C GLY A 277 -5.53 13.70 -13.29
N ASP A 278 -4.29 13.21 -13.20
CA ASP A 278 -3.49 12.83 -14.36
C ASP A 278 -4.24 11.82 -15.24
N PRO A 279 -3.93 11.76 -16.56
CA PRO A 279 -4.48 10.73 -17.45
C PRO A 279 -4.29 9.34 -16.84
N PHE A 280 -5.35 8.54 -16.80
CA PHE A 280 -5.28 7.17 -16.34
C PHE A 280 -5.68 6.20 -17.46
N ASN A 281 -5.10 5.01 -17.41
CA ASN A 281 -5.26 3.98 -18.41
C ASN A 281 -6.32 3.01 -17.88
N THR A 282 -7.20 2.55 -18.77
CA THR A 282 -8.31 1.63 -18.44
C THR A 282 -8.16 0.26 -19.11
N ASP A 283 -7.02 -0.02 -19.75
CA ASP A 283 -6.77 -1.30 -20.40
C ASP A 283 -6.47 -2.41 -19.39
N ILE A 284 -6.09 -2.03 -18.17
CA ILE A 284 -5.92 -2.92 -17.02
C ILE A 284 -6.71 -2.41 -15.81
N ASP A 285 -7.20 -3.35 -15.01
CA ASP A 285 -7.67 -3.11 -13.65
C ASP A 285 -6.56 -3.51 -12.69
N ILE A 286 -5.88 -2.52 -12.10
CA ILE A 286 -4.78 -2.77 -11.16
C ILE A 286 -5.23 -3.61 -9.95
N ASN A 287 -6.48 -3.49 -9.50
CA ASN A 287 -6.96 -4.22 -8.34
C ASN A 287 -7.06 -5.72 -8.63
N GLU A 288 -7.44 -6.07 -9.86
CA GLU A 288 -7.45 -7.46 -10.33
C GLU A 288 -6.03 -8.00 -10.50
N GLU A 289 -5.15 -7.23 -11.15
CA GLU A 289 -3.75 -7.63 -11.35
C GLU A 289 -3.01 -7.83 -10.02
N LEU A 290 -3.21 -6.93 -9.05
CA LEU A 290 -2.69 -7.05 -7.69
C LEU A 290 -3.17 -8.33 -7.02
N TRP A 291 -4.49 -8.59 -7.02
CA TRP A 291 -5.02 -9.76 -6.34
C TRP A 291 -4.56 -11.07 -6.97
N LEU A 292 -4.63 -11.19 -8.31
CA LEU A 292 -4.18 -12.40 -9.01
C LEU A 292 -2.70 -12.70 -8.75
N PHE A 293 -1.87 -11.67 -8.60
CA PHE A 293 -0.47 -11.84 -8.22
C PHE A 293 -0.32 -12.23 -6.75
N PHE A 294 -0.99 -11.54 -5.83
CA PHE A 294 -0.91 -11.82 -4.40
C PHE A 294 -1.41 -13.22 -4.04
N ASP A 295 -2.54 -13.66 -4.60
CA ASP A 295 -3.09 -14.99 -4.29
C ASP A 295 -2.19 -16.14 -4.77
N GLN A 296 -1.37 -15.90 -5.80
CA GLN A 296 -0.34 -16.85 -6.27
C GLN A 296 0.85 -16.94 -5.31
N HIS A 297 1.06 -15.95 -4.44
CA HIS A 297 2.21 -15.88 -3.54
C HIS A 297 1.79 -16.00 -2.08
N ARG A 298 1.95 -17.21 -1.55
CA ARG A 298 1.79 -17.48 -0.12
C ARG A 298 3.05 -18.10 0.44
N ARG A 299 3.36 -17.81 1.70
CA ARG A 299 4.46 -18.50 2.38
C ARG A 299 4.13 -20.00 2.55
N PRO A 300 5.14 -20.88 2.55
CA PRO A 300 4.96 -22.31 2.81
C PRO A 300 4.29 -22.61 4.15
#